data_AF-D2W5T8-F1
#
_entry.id   AF-D2W5T8-F1
#
_cell.length_a   1.000
_cell.length_b   1.000
_cell.length_c   1.000
_cell.angle_alpha   90.00
_cell.angle_beta   90.00
_cell.angle_gamma   90.00
#
_symmetry.space_group_name_H-M   'P 1'
#
loop_
_entity.id
_entity.type
_entity.pdbx_description
1 polymer ?
#
loop_
_entity_poly.entity_id
_entity_poly.type
_entity_poly.pdbx_seq_one_letter_code
_entity_poly.pdbx_strand_id
1 'polypeptide(L)'
;GECEHTDVGAIYYNQRASKGGLIIAEASQITPQGQGYPFTPGCYSEAQVKAWKKITDAVHQKGGIIFLQLWHVGRVRYADSVSSSDIAMTQLSCFNLKTFEQVTAEPPKSLSVEEIKTIVEQYGAAAKNAIEAGFDGVEIHGANGYLIDQFIQDGVNKRTDEYGGSIENRLRFMREVVESVLKAVNGESNRV
;
A
#
# COMPACT_ATOMS: atom_id res chain seq x y z
N GLY A 1 14.25 -12.96 1.79
CA GLY A 1 14.40 -11.87 0.82
C GLY A 1 13.59 -10.68 1.29
N GLU A 2 13.72 -9.54 0.61
CA GLU A 2 13.00 -8.29 0.91
C GLU A 2 11.53 -8.36 0.50
N CYS A 3 10.81 -9.42 0.90
CA CYS A 3 9.40 -9.60 0.51
C CYS A 3 9.18 -9.54 -1.02
N GLU A 4 10.13 -10.08 -1.79
CA GLU A 4 9.99 -10.26 -3.23
C GLU A 4 8.96 -11.34 -3.55
N HIS A 5 8.26 -11.19 -4.66
CA HIS A 5 7.34 -12.22 -5.14
C HIS A 5 8.11 -13.46 -5.63
N THR A 6 7.55 -14.64 -5.40
CA THR A 6 8.08 -15.91 -5.93
C THR A 6 7.53 -16.23 -7.32
N ASP A 7 8.19 -17.14 -8.05
CA ASP A 7 7.76 -17.59 -9.37
C ASP A 7 6.36 -18.25 -9.36
N VAL A 8 5.91 -18.77 -8.21
CA VAL A 8 4.54 -19.29 -8.02
C VAL A 8 3.49 -18.19 -8.25
N GLY A 9 3.82 -16.93 -8.00
CA GLY A 9 2.94 -15.79 -8.30
C GLY A 9 2.55 -15.69 -9.75
N ALA A 10 3.52 -15.84 -10.66
CA ALA A 10 3.27 -15.75 -12.09
C ALA A 10 2.29 -16.86 -12.52
N ILE A 11 2.44 -18.06 -11.97
CA ILE A 11 1.50 -19.18 -12.19
C ILE A 11 0.11 -18.83 -11.66
N TYR A 12 0.02 -18.36 -10.41
CA TYR A 12 -1.24 -18.03 -9.74
C TYR A 12 -2.05 -16.96 -10.50
N TYR A 13 -1.40 -15.87 -10.90
CA TYR A 13 -2.03 -14.77 -11.62
C TYR A 13 -2.33 -15.12 -13.06
N ASN A 14 -1.42 -15.81 -13.76
CA ASN A 14 -1.69 -16.30 -15.12
C ASN A 14 -2.92 -17.20 -15.17
N GLN A 15 -3.13 -18.08 -14.20
CA GLN A 15 -4.33 -18.94 -14.15
C GLN A 15 -5.65 -18.15 -14.07
N ARG A 16 -5.61 -16.94 -13.50
CA ARG A 16 -6.79 -16.06 -13.32
C ARG A 16 -6.93 -15.00 -14.41
N ALA A 17 -5.93 -14.84 -15.26
CA ALA A 17 -5.96 -13.90 -16.36
C ALA A 17 -6.84 -14.42 -17.51
N SER A 18 -7.67 -13.53 -18.03
CA SER A 18 -8.48 -13.74 -19.23
C SER A 18 -8.47 -12.46 -20.07
N LYS A 19 -8.68 -12.59 -21.38
CA LYS A 19 -8.59 -11.45 -22.31
C LYS A 19 -9.59 -10.35 -21.92
N GLY A 20 -9.08 -9.16 -21.61
CA GLY A 20 -9.85 -7.99 -21.19
C GLY A 20 -10.35 -8.01 -19.75
N GLY A 21 -10.08 -9.07 -18.98
CA GLY A 21 -10.40 -9.13 -17.56
C GLY A 21 -9.41 -8.32 -16.72
N LEU A 22 -9.92 -7.63 -15.70
CA LEU A 22 -9.11 -6.88 -14.73
C LEU A 22 -8.81 -7.75 -13.49
N ILE A 23 -7.55 -7.77 -13.09
CA ILE A 23 -7.08 -8.30 -11.81
C ILE A 23 -6.60 -7.11 -10.97
N ILE A 24 -6.99 -7.10 -9.69
CA ILE A 24 -6.34 -6.26 -8.68
C ILE A 24 -5.44 -7.21 -7.89
N ALA A 25 -4.13 -6.97 -7.94
CA ALA A 25 -3.13 -7.78 -7.24
C ALA A 25 -3.24 -7.60 -5.73
N GLU A 26 -2.63 -8.51 -4.97
CA GLU A 26 -2.63 -8.43 -3.51
C GLU A 26 -2.00 -7.12 -3.00
N ALA A 27 -2.47 -6.68 -1.83
CA ALA A 27 -2.01 -5.47 -1.16
C ALA A 27 -0.48 -5.48 -1.00
N SER A 28 0.18 -4.47 -1.57
CA SER A 28 1.63 -4.43 -1.71
C SER A 28 2.23 -3.19 -1.07
N GLN A 29 3.25 -3.38 -0.21
CA GLN A 29 3.76 -2.27 0.60
C GLN A 29 4.50 -1.24 -0.25
N ILE A 30 4.24 0.04 0.03
CA ILE A 30 4.96 1.18 -0.57
C ILE A 30 6.31 1.47 0.08
N THR A 31 6.56 0.88 1.25
CA THR A 31 7.74 1.10 2.09
C THR A 31 7.87 -0.02 3.12
N PRO A 32 9.07 -0.36 3.63
CA PRO A 32 9.23 -1.37 4.69
C PRO A 32 8.40 -1.12 5.95
N GLN A 33 8.17 0.16 6.31
CA GLN A 33 7.34 0.53 7.46
C GLN A 33 5.86 0.15 7.27
N GLY A 34 5.39 0.07 6.02
CA GLY A 34 4.02 -0.24 5.66
C GLY A 34 3.65 -1.72 5.80
N GLN A 35 4.58 -2.60 6.18
CA GLN A 35 4.32 -4.04 6.32
C GLN A 35 3.69 -4.38 7.68
N GLY A 36 2.57 -5.09 7.68
CA GLY A 36 1.92 -5.59 8.90
C GLY A 36 1.77 -7.11 8.97
N TYR A 37 2.01 -7.79 7.85
CA TYR A 37 1.74 -9.21 7.67
C TYR A 37 2.96 -9.93 7.08
N PRO A 38 3.17 -11.20 7.46
CA PRO A 38 4.28 -11.96 6.91
C PRO A 38 4.01 -12.35 5.46
N PHE A 39 5.09 -12.46 4.69
CA PHE A 39 5.05 -12.95 3.30
C PHE A 39 4.18 -12.13 2.34
N THR A 40 3.86 -10.88 2.67
CA THR A 40 3.19 -9.95 1.76
C THR A 40 4.22 -9.19 0.93
N PRO A 41 4.01 -9.01 -0.38
CA PRO A 41 5.00 -8.39 -1.26
C PRO A 41 5.09 -6.87 -1.11
N GLY A 42 6.23 -6.29 -1.47
CA GLY A 42 6.42 -4.83 -1.59
C GLY A 42 6.56 -4.36 -3.04
N CYS A 43 6.60 -3.04 -3.24
CA CYS A 43 6.93 -2.40 -4.53
C CYS A 43 7.77 -1.12 -4.34
N TYR A 44 8.81 -1.22 -3.54
CA TYR A 44 9.70 -0.10 -3.18
C TYR A 44 11.18 -0.36 -3.51
N SER A 45 11.57 -1.59 -3.87
CA SER A 45 12.93 -1.93 -4.28
C SER A 45 12.99 -2.49 -5.70
N GLU A 46 14.15 -2.33 -6.36
CA GLU A 46 14.36 -2.86 -7.72
C GLU A 46 14.14 -4.38 -7.80
N ALA A 47 14.50 -5.12 -6.75
CA ALA A 47 14.33 -6.57 -6.70
C ALA A 47 12.84 -6.94 -6.75
N GLN A 48 12.01 -6.20 -6.00
CA GLN A 48 10.57 -6.37 -6.02
C GLN A 48 9.97 -6.01 -7.39
N VAL A 49 10.40 -4.90 -8.00
CA VAL A 49 9.97 -4.49 -9.36
C VAL A 49 10.27 -5.59 -10.38
N LYS A 50 11.49 -6.15 -10.36
CA LYS A 50 11.89 -7.25 -11.24
C LYS A 50 11.05 -8.52 -11.00
N ALA A 51 10.73 -8.83 -9.76
CA ALA A 51 9.88 -9.97 -9.41
C ALA A 51 8.44 -9.78 -9.93
N TRP A 52 7.86 -8.58 -9.74
CA TRP A 52 6.55 -8.22 -10.25
C TRP A 52 6.46 -8.24 -11.76
N LYS A 53 7.52 -7.82 -12.45
CA LYS A 53 7.55 -7.83 -13.92
C LYS A 53 7.26 -9.20 -14.52
N LYS A 54 7.75 -10.28 -13.90
CA LYS A 54 7.44 -11.65 -14.36
C LYS A 54 5.94 -11.96 -14.29
N ILE A 55 5.25 -11.38 -13.31
CA ILE A 55 3.82 -11.63 -13.05
C ILE A 55 2.97 -10.84 -14.03
N THR A 56 3.26 -9.55 -14.19
CA THR A 56 2.56 -8.68 -15.15
C THR A 56 2.72 -9.21 -16.57
N ASP A 57 3.94 -9.60 -16.97
CA ASP A 57 4.22 -10.23 -18.26
C ASP A 57 3.36 -11.52 -18.44
N ALA A 58 3.21 -12.33 -17.40
CA ALA A 58 2.42 -13.57 -17.46
C ALA A 58 0.90 -13.30 -17.56
N VAL A 59 0.38 -12.22 -16.97
CA VAL A 59 -1.02 -11.81 -17.12
C VAL A 59 -1.27 -11.26 -18.53
N HIS A 60 -0.38 -10.40 -19.01
CA HIS A 60 -0.45 -9.78 -20.33
C HIS A 60 -0.37 -10.80 -21.47
N GLN A 61 0.36 -11.90 -21.31
CA GLN A 61 0.37 -13.01 -22.28
C GLN A 61 -1.01 -13.62 -22.54
N LYS A 62 -1.95 -13.51 -21.59
CA LYS A 62 -3.36 -13.92 -21.77
C LYS A 62 -4.28 -12.76 -22.18
N GLY A 63 -3.72 -11.58 -22.43
CA GLY A 63 -4.46 -10.36 -22.72
C GLY A 63 -5.24 -9.83 -21.52
N GLY A 64 -4.89 -10.22 -20.29
CA GLY A 64 -5.48 -9.68 -19.07
C GLY A 64 -4.93 -8.29 -18.75
N ILE A 65 -5.62 -7.59 -17.86
CA ILE A 65 -5.23 -6.30 -17.31
C ILE A 65 -4.97 -6.50 -15.82
N ILE A 66 -3.93 -5.88 -15.26
CA ILE A 66 -3.60 -6.01 -13.84
C ILE A 66 -3.19 -4.68 -13.22
N PHE A 67 -3.80 -4.38 -12.06
CA PHE A 67 -3.48 -3.23 -11.23
C PHE A 67 -2.78 -3.69 -9.95
N LEU A 68 -1.82 -2.91 -9.46
CA LEU A 68 -1.20 -3.16 -8.15
C LEU A 68 -1.93 -2.38 -7.06
N GLN A 69 -2.38 -3.05 -6.00
CA GLN A 69 -2.97 -2.39 -4.85
C GLN A 69 -1.87 -1.88 -3.90
N LEU A 70 -1.66 -0.56 -3.86
CA LEU A 70 -0.65 0.10 -3.04
C LEU A 70 -1.11 0.26 -1.59
N TRP A 71 -0.26 -0.15 -0.65
CA TRP A 71 -0.68 -0.38 0.72
C TRP A 71 0.31 0.13 1.77
N HIS A 72 -0.25 0.66 2.86
CA HIS A 72 0.45 0.95 4.10
C HIS A 72 -0.49 0.61 5.27
N VAL A 73 -0.09 -0.34 6.12
CA VAL A 73 -0.97 -0.86 7.19
C VAL A 73 -1.26 0.14 8.31
N GLY A 74 -0.37 1.11 8.52
CA GLY A 74 -0.49 2.07 9.61
C GLY A 74 -0.40 1.36 10.96
N ARG A 75 -1.38 1.58 11.85
CA ARG A 75 -1.42 0.94 13.19
C ARG A 75 -1.66 -0.56 13.19
N VAL A 76 -1.93 -1.19 12.04
CA VAL A 76 -2.08 -2.65 11.91
C VAL A 76 -0.70 -3.33 11.77
N ARG A 77 0.18 -3.06 12.74
CA ARG A 77 1.56 -3.57 12.79
C ARG A 77 2.00 -3.72 14.24
N TYR A 78 2.78 -4.76 14.54
CA TYR A 78 3.21 -5.09 15.90
C TYR A 78 4.05 -4.02 16.59
N ALA A 79 5.16 -3.66 15.96
CA ALA A 79 6.14 -2.71 16.50
C ALA A 79 6.46 -1.61 15.48
N ASP A 80 6.85 -0.45 16.00
CA ASP A 80 7.17 0.75 15.21
C ASP A 80 6.02 1.18 14.26
N SER A 81 4.79 0.92 14.68
CA SER A 81 3.60 1.25 13.90
C SER A 81 3.32 2.75 13.96
N VAL A 82 2.71 3.27 12.90
CA VAL A 82 2.40 4.70 12.75
C VAL A 82 0.94 4.90 12.35
N SER A 83 0.35 6.02 12.76
CA SER A 83 -1.04 6.32 12.41
C SER A 83 -1.34 7.82 12.46
N SER A 84 -2.60 8.18 12.23
CA SER A 84 -3.09 9.55 12.39
C SER A 84 -3.04 10.02 13.85
N SER A 85 -3.23 9.12 14.81
CA SER A 85 -3.16 9.35 16.26
C SER A 85 -2.44 8.20 16.97
N ASP A 86 -2.36 8.25 18.30
CA ASP A 86 -1.84 7.20 19.17
C ASP A 86 -2.90 6.15 19.58
N ILE A 87 -4.11 6.21 19.02
CA ILE A 87 -5.18 5.26 19.36
C ILE A 87 -4.81 3.87 18.86
N ALA A 88 -4.59 2.95 19.80
CA ALA A 88 -4.34 1.53 19.55
C ALA A 88 -5.53 0.82 18.87
N MET A 89 -5.25 -0.32 18.24
CA MET A 89 -6.30 -1.20 17.75
C MET A 89 -7.00 -1.90 18.93
N THR A 90 -8.33 -1.92 18.93
CA THR A 90 -9.12 -2.42 20.07
C THR A 90 -9.49 -3.90 19.97
N GLN A 91 -9.42 -4.54 18.80
CA GLN A 91 -9.99 -5.88 18.59
C GLN A 91 -9.21 -6.81 17.63
N LEU A 92 -8.08 -6.39 17.08
CA LEU A 92 -7.32 -7.18 16.10
C LEU A 92 -5.92 -7.49 16.61
N SER A 93 -5.57 -8.76 16.60
CA SER A 93 -4.17 -9.19 16.66
C SER A 93 -3.45 -8.78 15.37
N CYS A 94 -2.21 -8.35 15.49
CA CYS A 94 -1.29 -8.19 14.37
C CYS A 94 -0.27 -9.32 14.38
N PHE A 95 0.65 -9.35 13.42
CA PHE A 95 1.70 -10.36 13.37
C PHE A 95 3.06 -9.79 13.79
N ASN A 96 3.79 -10.55 14.61
CA ASN A 96 5.21 -10.34 14.76
C ASN A 96 5.91 -10.86 13.50
N LEU A 97 6.49 -9.96 12.69
CA LEU A 97 7.08 -10.33 11.40
C LEU A 97 8.34 -11.21 11.51
N LYS A 98 8.91 -11.36 12.72
CA LYS A 98 10.07 -12.23 12.97
C LYS A 98 9.66 -13.64 13.40
N THR A 99 8.66 -13.76 14.27
CA THR A 99 8.21 -15.06 14.81
C THR A 99 6.99 -15.62 14.09
N PHE A 100 6.28 -14.81 13.31
CA PHE A 100 5.02 -15.10 12.64
C PHE A 100 3.85 -15.40 13.57
N GLU A 101 4.01 -15.13 14.87
CA GLU A 101 2.97 -15.29 15.86
C GLU A 101 2.01 -14.11 15.86
N GLN A 102 0.75 -14.39 16.20
CA GLN A 102 -0.23 -13.35 16.48
C GLN A 102 0.07 -12.71 17.83
N VAL A 103 0.08 -11.39 17.83
CA VAL A 103 0.46 -10.56 18.98
C VAL A 103 -0.44 -9.33 19.06
N THR A 104 -0.58 -8.80 20.27
CA THR A 104 -1.26 -7.51 20.46
C THR A 104 -0.38 -6.40 19.90
N ALA A 105 -0.95 -5.53 19.07
CA ALA A 105 -0.23 -4.36 18.55
C ALA A 105 0.07 -3.37 19.67
N GLU A 106 1.27 -2.79 19.65
CA GLU A 106 1.57 -1.63 20.49
C GLU A 106 0.81 -0.39 19.99
N PRO A 107 0.51 0.59 20.85
CA PRO A 107 -0.04 1.88 20.41
C PRO A 107 0.86 2.50 19.34
N PRO A 108 0.30 2.99 18.21
CA PRO A 108 1.08 3.58 17.14
C PRO A 108 1.68 4.92 17.57
N LYS A 109 2.78 5.31 16.94
CA LYS A 109 3.23 6.70 16.95
C LYS A 109 2.29 7.54 16.08
N SER A 110 1.81 8.66 16.59
CA SER A 110 1.13 9.67 15.75
C SER A 110 2.14 10.32 14.81
N LEU A 111 1.86 10.31 13.51
CA LEU A 111 2.73 10.87 12.49
C LEU A 111 2.87 12.41 12.64
N SER A 112 4.07 12.94 12.43
CA SER A 112 4.23 14.38 12.19
C SER A 112 3.76 14.77 10.78
N VAL A 113 3.55 16.06 10.52
CA VAL A 113 3.18 16.56 9.18
C VAL A 113 4.25 16.22 8.13
N GLU A 114 5.53 16.26 8.52
CA GLU A 114 6.67 15.93 7.66
C GLU A 114 6.71 14.43 7.35
N GLU A 115 6.40 13.58 8.32
CA GLU A 115 6.29 12.13 8.11
C GLU A 115 5.11 11.80 7.19
N ILE A 116 3.98 12.50 7.33
CA ILE A 116 2.83 12.36 6.42
C ILE A 116 3.25 12.68 4.99
N LYS A 117 3.93 13.82 4.77
CA LYS A 117 4.43 14.22 3.44
C LYS A 117 5.42 13.21 2.86
N THR A 118 6.30 12.66 3.70
CA THR A 118 7.22 11.59 3.29
C THR A 118 6.47 10.35 2.82
N ILE A 119 5.42 9.94 3.52
CA ILE A 119 4.58 8.79 3.11
C ILE A 119 3.83 9.08 1.80
N VAL A 120 3.34 10.31 1.60
CA VAL A 120 2.73 10.75 0.32
C VAL A 120 3.72 10.57 -0.84
N GLU A 121 4.98 10.95 -0.66
CA GLU A 121 6.03 10.75 -1.67
C GLU A 121 6.33 9.26 -1.91
N GLN A 122 6.32 8.44 -0.86
CA GLN A 122 6.50 6.99 -0.98
C GLN A 122 5.37 6.33 -1.78
N TYR A 123 4.13 6.78 -1.65
CA TYR A 123 3.03 6.32 -2.51
C TYR A 123 3.29 6.63 -3.99
N GLY A 124 3.76 7.84 -4.30
CA GLY A 124 4.13 8.23 -5.66
C GLY A 124 5.28 7.39 -6.22
N ALA A 125 6.33 7.17 -5.42
CA ALA A 125 7.46 6.32 -5.80
C ALA A 125 7.04 4.86 -6.06
N ALA A 126 6.21 4.28 -5.18
CA ALA A 126 5.70 2.93 -5.36
C ALA A 126 4.77 2.80 -6.57
N ALA A 127 3.99 3.84 -6.88
CA ALA A 127 3.18 3.88 -8.10
C ALA A 127 4.06 3.89 -9.36
N LYS A 128 5.13 4.70 -9.38
CA LYS A 128 6.11 4.68 -10.46
C LYS A 128 6.73 3.28 -10.64
N ASN A 129 7.18 2.68 -9.55
CA ASN A 129 7.73 1.32 -9.55
C ASN A 129 6.73 0.28 -10.09
N ALA A 130 5.43 0.42 -9.79
CA ALA A 130 4.40 -0.46 -10.33
C ALA A 130 4.28 -0.32 -11.86
N ILE A 131 4.34 0.91 -12.40
CA ILE A 131 4.34 1.13 -13.85
C ILE A 131 5.61 0.55 -14.48
N GLU A 132 6.78 0.72 -13.86
CA GLU A 132 8.04 0.10 -14.32
C GLU A 132 8.00 -1.43 -14.28
N ALA A 133 7.29 -2.00 -13.29
CA ALA A 133 7.01 -3.43 -13.21
C ALA A 133 5.98 -3.89 -14.26
N GLY A 134 5.44 -3.00 -15.09
CA GLY A 134 4.52 -3.33 -16.16
C GLY A 134 3.06 -3.48 -15.74
N PHE A 135 2.65 -3.02 -14.56
CA PHE A 135 1.23 -2.94 -14.24
C PHE A 135 0.51 -1.96 -15.19
N ASP A 136 -0.78 -2.18 -15.39
CA ASP A 136 -1.62 -1.32 -16.24
C ASP A 136 -2.08 -0.05 -15.52
N GLY A 137 -2.07 -0.09 -14.19
CA GLY A 137 -2.40 1.00 -13.28
C GLY A 137 -2.22 0.58 -11.82
N VAL A 138 -2.66 1.44 -10.91
CA VAL A 138 -2.59 1.18 -9.47
C VAL A 138 -3.93 1.42 -8.79
N GLU A 139 -4.22 0.64 -7.75
CA GLU A 139 -5.30 0.91 -6.82
C GLU A 139 -4.71 1.42 -5.51
N ILE A 140 -5.18 2.56 -5.00
CA ILE A 140 -4.76 3.08 -3.69
C ILE A 140 -5.62 2.42 -2.60
N HIS A 141 -5.01 1.65 -1.69
CA HIS A 141 -5.77 1.00 -0.62
C HIS A 141 -6.18 1.99 0.48
N GLY A 142 -7.33 2.64 0.26
CA GLY A 142 -7.94 3.62 1.16
C GLY A 142 -8.98 3.07 2.15
N ALA A 143 -8.91 1.79 2.52
CA ALA A 143 -10.01 1.08 3.18
C ALA A 143 -9.52 0.13 4.28
N ASN A 144 -10.47 -0.63 4.87
CA ASN A 144 -10.24 -1.73 5.81
C ASN A 144 -9.47 -1.35 7.09
N GLY A 145 -9.52 -0.09 7.50
CA GLY A 145 -8.84 0.40 8.70
C GLY A 145 -7.32 0.54 8.55
N TYR A 146 -6.77 0.54 7.33
CA TYR A 146 -5.34 0.81 7.07
C TYR A 146 -5.03 2.31 7.00
N LEU A 147 -3.78 2.71 6.74
CA LEU A 147 -3.30 4.05 7.08
C LEU A 147 -4.18 5.19 6.53
N ILE A 148 -4.55 5.15 5.25
CA ILE A 148 -5.42 6.18 4.67
C ILE A 148 -6.78 6.22 5.37
N ASP A 149 -7.41 5.06 5.59
CA ASP A 149 -8.67 4.97 6.32
C ASP A 149 -8.52 5.44 7.78
N GLN A 150 -7.36 5.22 8.41
CA GLN A 150 -7.07 5.74 9.76
C GLN A 150 -7.03 7.28 9.81
N PHE A 151 -6.71 7.97 8.71
CA PHE A 151 -6.89 9.42 8.60
C PHE A 151 -8.36 9.80 8.36
N ILE A 152 -9.09 9.00 7.59
CA ILE A 152 -10.49 9.27 7.27
C ILE A 152 -11.40 9.09 8.49
N GLN A 153 -11.23 8.05 9.31
CA GLN A 153 -12.16 7.72 10.39
C GLN A 153 -11.97 8.62 11.61
N ASP A 154 -13.01 9.33 12.06
CA ASP A 154 -12.97 10.20 13.26
C ASP A 154 -12.85 9.41 14.59
N GLY A 155 -13.20 8.12 14.59
CA GLY A 155 -12.95 7.21 15.70
C GLY A 155 -11.45 6.95 15.94
N VAL A 156 -10.62 7.18 14.93
CA VAL A 156 -9.16 6.97 14.98
C VAL A 156 -8.43 8.30 14.90
N ASN A 157 -8.73 9.13 13.92
CA ASN A 157 -8.09 10.41 13.73
C ASN A 157 -8.57 11.43 14.78
N LYS A 158 -7.71 11.67 15.78
CA LYS A 158 -7.91 12.69 16.82
C LYS A 158 -6.98 13.90 16.65
N ARG A 159 -6.43 14.11 15.45
CA ARG A 159 -5.54 15.24 15.19
C ARG A 159 -6.29 16.56 15.27
N THR A 160 -5.58 17.60 15.67
CA THR A 160 -6.07 18.98 15.74
C THR A 160 -5.36 19.90 14.74
N ASP A 161 -4.53 19.35 13.86
CA ASP A 161 -3.84 20.05 12.78
C ASP A 161 -4.62 19.97 11.46
N GLU A 162 -3.97 20.34 10.35
CA GLU A 162 -4.53 20.32 9.00
C GLU A 162 -4.95 18.94 8.48
N TYR A 163 -4.62 17.85 9.19
CA TYR A 163 -5.02 16.48 8.83
C TYR A 163 -6.12 15.91 9.74
N GLY A 164 -6.69 16.69 10.67
CA GLY A 164 -7.78 16.23 11.54
C GLY A 164 -8.89 17.25 11.82
N GLY A 165 -9.85 16.83 12.63
CA GLY A 165 -11.07 17.58 12.91
C GLY A 165 -12.09 17.48 11.77
N SER A 166 -12.14 18.49 10.89
CA SER A 166 -13.15 18.55 9.82
C SER A 166 -13.00 17.39 8.82
N ILE A 167 -14.07 17.09 8.08
CA ILE A 167 -14.03 16.04 7.05
C ILE A 167 -13.01 16.38 5.95
N GLU A 168 -12.89 17.66 5.58
CA GLU A 168 -11.94 18.14 4.57
C GLU A 168 -10.49 17.91 5.01
N ASN A 169 -10.18 18.13 6.28
CA ASN A 169 -8.85 17.86 6.84
C ASN A 169 -8.57 16.36 6.92
N ARG A 170 -9.55 15.55 7.34
CA ARG A 170 -9.40 14.08 7.40
C ARG A 170 -9.21 13.45 6.01
N LEU A 171 -9.81 14.03 4.97
CA LEU A 171 -9.62 13.61 3.57
C LEU A 171 -8.35 14.15 2.92
N ARG A 172 -7.64 15.10 3.56
CA ARG A 172 -6.44 15.76 3.01
C ARG A 172 -5.35 14.75 2.64
N PHE A 173 -5.05 13.82 3.55
CA PHE A 173 -4.02 12.81 3.30
C PHE A 173 -4.35 11.95 2.07
N MET A 174 -5.59 11.47 1.94
CA MET A 174 -6.02 10.71 0.77
C MET A 174 -5.87 11.52 -0.53
N ARG A 175 -6.28 12.80 -0.51
CA ARG A 175 -6.16 13.68 -1.67
C ARG A 175 -4.70 13.86 -2.09
N GLU A 176 -3.81 14.13 -1.14
CA GLU A 176 -2.38 14.31 -1.41
C GLU A 176 -1.73 13.02 -1.94
N VAL A 177 -2.12 11.86 -1.42
CA VAL A 177 -1.71 10.56 -1.97
C VAL A 177 -2.16 10.40 -3.43
N VAL A 178 -3.43 10.71 -3.75
CA VAL A 178 -3.94 10.66 -5.12
C VAL A 178 -3.17 11.61 -6.03
N GLU A 179 -2.92 12.85 -5.61
CA GLU A 179 -2.14 13.83 -6.37
C GLU A 179 -0.71 13.36 -6.63
N SER A 180 -0.06 12.76 -5.62
CA SER A 180 1.30 12.19 -5.73
C SER A 180 1.36 11.02 -6.71
N VAL A 181 0.40 10.09 -6.62
CA VAL A 181 0.29 8.95 -7.54
C VAL A 181 0.03 9.43 -8.97
N LEU A 182 -0.94 10.33 -9.17
CA LEU A 182 -1.24 10.89 -10.50
C LEU A 182 -0.02 11.59 -11.10
N LYS A 183 0.74 12.35 -10.31
CA LYS A 183 1.97 13.01 -10.76
C LYS A 183 3.03 11.99 -11.19
N ALA A 184 3.15 10.86 -10.47
CA ALA A 184 4.12 9.83 -10.77
C ALA A 184 3.78 9.03 -12.05
N VAL A 185 2.50 8.70 -12.26
CA VAL A 185 2.08 7.86 -13.40
C VAL A 185 1.84 8.65 -14.70
N ASN A 186 1.26 9.85 -14.62
CA ASN A 186 0.96 10.68 -15.80
C ASN A 186 2.21 11.33 -16.42
N GLY A 187 3.32 11.41 -15.68
CA GLY A 187 4.58 11.92 -16.20
C GLY A 187 5.25 11.00 -17.23
N GLU A 188 4.86 9.72 -17.31
CA GLU A 188 5.60 8.70 -18.07
C GLU A 188 4.76 7.85 -19.04
N SER A 189 3.41 7.85 -19.01
CA SER A 189 2.60 7.06 -19.96
C SER A 189 1.12 7.46 -20.05
N ASN A 190 0.50 7.25 -21.23
CA ASN A 190 -0.96 7.31 -21.46
C ASN A 190 -1.72 6.12 -20.81
N ARG A 191 -1.29 5.66 -19.63
CA ARG A 191 -1.95 4.60 -18.87
C ARG A 191 -2.73 5.23 -17.72
N VAL A 192 -3.90 4.66 -17.41
CA VAL A 192 -4.89 5.22 -16.46
C VAL A 192 -4.51 4.87 -15.03
#